data_AF-A0A975Y0U7-F1
#
_entry.id   AF-A0A975Y0U7-F1
#
_cell.length_a   1.000
_cell.length_b   1.000
_cell.length_c   1.000
_cell.angle_alpha   90.00
_cell.angle_beta   90.00
_cell.angle_gamma   90.00
#
_symmetry.space_group_name_H-M   'P 1'
#
loop_
_entity.id
_entity.type
_entity.pdbx_description
1 polymer ?
#
loop_
_entity_poly.entity_id
_entity_poly.type
_entity_poly.pdbx_seq_one_letter_code
_entity_poly.pdbx_strand_id
1 'polypeptide(L)'
;MVQSMHSRLGVEAVNGDGFGVGWYGAQETPGVYHSTEPAWNDRNLRELAAHASAGRVFAHIRASSGSAVQQTNCHPFRHGRWLWMHNGAIADFLAVEA
;
A
#
# COMPACT_ATOMS: atom_id res chain seq x y z
N MET A 1 8.95 8.82 2.87
CA MET A 1 8.79 9.29 1.48
C MET A 1 10.04 9.17 0.62
N VAL A 2 11.25 9.13 1.20
CA VAL A 2 12.51 8.86 0.45
C VAL A 2 12.44 7.58 -0.40
N GLN A 3 11.82 6.52 0.13
CA GLN A 3 11.68 5.24 -0.56
C GLN A 3 10.73 5.25 -1.78
N SER A 4 9.88 6.29 -1.90
CA SER A 4 8.97 6.48 -3.04
C SER A 4 9.66 7.14 -4.23
N MET A 5 10.57 8.08 -3.93
CA MET A 5 11.30 8.91 -4.91
C MET A 5 12.65 8.31 -5.30
N HIS A 6 13.18 7.42 -4.46
CA HIS A 6 14.48 6.77 -4.64
C HIS A 6 14.33 5.27 -4.35
N SER A 7 13.53 4.59 -5.16
CA SER A 7 13.36 3.15 -5.07
C SER A 7 14.70 2.47 -5.40
N ARG A 8 15.33 1.83 -4.40
CA ARG A 8 16.60 1.11 -4.60
C ARG A 8 16.43 -0.32 -5.10
N LEU A 9 15.20 -0.83 -5.07
CA LEU A 9 14.85 -2.22 -5.37
C LEU A 9 13.71 -2.33 -6.42
N GLY A 10 13.24 -1.21 -6.97
CA GLY A 10 12.23 -1.17 -8.03
C GLY A 10 12.86 -1.13 -9.42
N VAL A 11 12.10 -1.56 -10.42
CA VAL A 11 12.49 -1.46 -11.84
C VAL A 11 12.52 0.01 -12.30
N GLU A 12 11.68 0.86 -11.71
CA GLU A 12 11.68 2.30 -11.93
C GLU A 12 12.18 3.05 -10.68
N ALA A 13 12.81 4.21 -10.89
CA ALA A 13 13.36 5.04 -9.80
C ALA A 13 12.25 5.61 -8.88
N VAL A 14 11.02 5.69 -9.39
CA VAL A 14 9.87 6.32 -8.76
C VAL A 14 8.71 5.32 -8.67
N ASN A 15 8.26 5.01 -7.45
CA ASN A 15 7.08 4.16 -7.24
C ASN A 15 5.86 5.08 -7.04
N GLY A 16 5.20 5.44 -8.15
CA GLY A 16 4.12 6.44 -8.18
C GLY A 16 2.71 5.87 -8.36
N ASP A 17 2.55 4.55 -8.49
CA ASP A 17 1.29 3.91 -8.90
C ASP A 17 0.29 3.67 -7.74
N GLY A 18 0.44 4.47 -6.69
CA GLY A 18 -0.37 4.44 -5.48
C GLY A 18 0.38 3.99 -4.24
N PHE A 19 -0.31 4.08 -3.11
CA PHE A 19 0.15 3.63 -1.82
C PHE A 19 -1.03 3.22 -0.94
N GLY A 20 -0.72 2.61 0.19
CA GLY A 20 -1.65 2.53 1.29
C GLY A 20 -1.00 2.38 2.64
N VAL A 21 -1.79 2.73 3.64
CA VAL A 21 -1.46 2.59 5.05
C VAL A 21 -2.62 1.88 5.73
N GLY A 22 -2.33 0.85 6.51
CA GLY A 22 -3.29 0.19 7.37
C GLY A 22 -2.79 0.15 8.81
N TRP A 23 -3.69 0.24 9.78
CA TRP A 23 -3.31 0.27 11.19
C TRP A 23 -4.35 -0.42 12.06
N TYR A 24 -3.87 -1.00 13.16
CA TYR A 24 -4.73 -1.60 14.18
C TYR A 24 -4.98 -0.57 15.27
N GLY A 25 -6.23 -0.11 15.36
CA GLY A 25 -6.71 0.83 16.37
C GLY A 25 -7.62 0.15 17.39
N ALA A 26 -8.53 0.93 17.99
CA ALA A 26 -9.49 0.45 18.98
C ALA A 26 -10.62 -0.41 18.39
N GLN A 27 -10.82 -0.35 17.07
CA GLN A 27 -11.86 -1.11 16.37
C GLN A 27 -11.42 -2.55 16.10
N GLU A 28 -12.38 -3.47 15.98
CA GLU A 28 -12.10 -4.88 15.69
C GLU A 28 -11.42 -5.07 14.32
N THR A 29 -11.83 -4.30 13.31
CA THR A 29 -11.21 -4.31 11.99
C THR A 29 -10.19 -3.19 11.85
N PRO A 30 -9.04 -3.43 11.22
CA PRO A 30 -8.03 -2.40 10.98
C PRO A 30 -8.57 -1.31 10.05
N GLY A 31 -8.11 -0.08 10.31
CA GLY A 31 -8.29 1.05 9.40
C GLY A 31 -7.38 0.90 8.19
N VAL A 32 -7.82 1.39 7.04
CA VAL A 32 -7.04 1.45 5.80
C VAL A 32 -7.24 2.80 5.13
N TYR A 33 -6.17 3.33 4.55
CA TYR A 33 -6.18 4.50 3.70
C TYR A 33 -5.38 4.16 2.44
N HIS A 34 -5.99 4.33 1.27
CA HIS A 34 -5.41 4.03 -0.04
C HIS A 34 -5.53 5.23 -0.95
N SER A 35 -4.54 5.39 -1.82
CA SER A 35 -4.60 6.34 -2.91
C SER A 35 -3.86 5.77 -4.12
N THR A 36 -4.33 6.11 -5.32
CA THR A 36 -3.62 5.85 -6.57
C THR A 36 -2.63 6.96 -6.90
N GLU A 37 -2.66 8.07 -6.18
CA GLU A 37 -1.68 9.13 -6.32
C GLU A 37 -0.37 8.76 -5.61
N PRO A 38 0.76 9.37 -6.01
CA PRO A 38 1.99 9.14 -5.30
C PRO A 38 1.99 9.63 -3.85
N ALA A 39 2.54 8.83 -2.94
CA ALA A 39 2.55 9.12 -1.51
C ALA A 39 3.20 10.47 -1.16
N TRP A 40 4.17 10.95 -1.96
CA TRP A 40 4.84 12.23 -1.70
C TRP A 40 3.99 13.47 -1.94
N ASN A 41 2.94 13.34 -2.74
CA ASN A 41 2.05 14.44 -3.10
C ASN A 41 0.74 14.43 -2.30
N ASP A 42 0.46 13.37 -1.54
CA ASP A 42 -0.78 13.24 -0.79
C ASP A 42 -0.74 14.08 0.50
N ARG A 43 -1.51 15.18 0.51
CA ARG A 43 -1.63 16.07 1.68
C ARG A 43 -2.37 15.40 2.83
N ASN A 44 -3.39 14.59 2.55
CA ASN A 44 -4.16 13.91 3.59
C ASN A 44 -3.31 12.87 4.31
N LEU A 45 -2.45 12.15 3.59
CA LEU A 45 -1.47 11.24 4.18
C LEU A 45 -0.55 11.99 5.14
N ARG A 46 -0.06 13.17 4.74
CA ARG A 46 0.83 13.98 5.59
C ARG A 46 0.14 14.43 6.88
N GLU A 47 -1.09 14.95 6.78
CA GLU A 47 -1.89 15.34 7.95
C GLU A 47 -2.20 14.14 8.85
N LEU A 48 -2.66 13.03 8.26
CA LEU A 48 -3.01 11.81 9.00
C LEU A 48 -1.78 11.23 9.71
N ALA A 49 -0.62 11.18 9.05
CA ALA A 49 0.62 10.69 9.65
C ALA A 49 1.17 11.59 10.78
N ALA A 50 0.82 12.88 10.78
CA ALA A 50 1.21 13.80 11.85
C ALA A 50 0.38 13.62 13.13
N HIS A 51 -0.86 13.15 13.00
CA HIS A 51 -1.83 13.11 14.11
C HIS A 51 -2.21 11.69 14.56
N ALA A 52 -2.15 10.69 13.68
CA ALA A 52 -2.54 9.33 13.99
C ALA A 52 -1.37 8.53 14.59
N SER A 53 -1.66 7.73 15.63
CA SER A 53 -0.73 6.75 16.16
C SER A 53 -1.42 5.40 16.36
N ALA A 54 -0.65 4.33 16.19
CA ALA A 54 -1.12 2.97 16.41
C ALA A 54 0.07 2.08 16.81
N GLY A 55 -0.19 1.05 17.62
CA GLY A 55 0.85 0.10 18.01
C GLY A 55 1.32 -0.81 16.87
N ARG A 56 0.54 -0.91 15.77
CA ARG A 56 0.84 -1.77 14.62
C ARG A 56 0.37 -1.08 13.34
N VAL A 57 1.30 -0.87 12.41
CA VAL A 57 1.07 -0.16 11.13
C VAL A 57 1.69 -0.96 9.99
N PHE A 58 0.97 -1.03 8.88
CA PHE A 58 1.37 -1.60 7.61
C PHE A 58 1.39 -0.46 6.59
N ALA A 59 2.47 -0.27 5.86
CA ALA A 59 2.57 0.76 4.83
C ALA A 59 3.21 0.19 3.57
N HIS A 60 2.64 0.50 2.41
CA HIS A 60 3.09 0.02 1.12
C HIS A 60 3.05 1.13 0.08
N ILE A 61 4.12 1.28 -0.69
CA ILE A 61 4.18 2.13 -1.88
C ILE A 61 4.23 1.21 -3.08
N ARG A 62 3.30 1.38 -4.00
CA ARG A 62 3.11 0.50 -5.15
C ARG A 62 3.94 1.00 -6.34
N ALA A 63 4.67 0.06 -6.93
CA ALA A 63 5.17 0.14 -8.29
C ALA A 63 4.38 -0.91 -9.08
N SER A 64 3.64 -0.51 -10.10
CA SER A 64 2.84 -1.45 -10.86
C SER A 64 3.74 -2.29 -11.78
N SER A 65 3.56 -3.61 -11.74
CA SER A 65 4.19 -4.57 -12.66
C SER A 65 3.29 -4.93 -13.86
N GLY A 66 2.39 -4.01 -14.26
CA GLY A 66 1.48 -4.18 -15.41
C GLY A 66 0.00 -4.34 -15.04
N SER A 67 -0.36 -4.30 -13.76
CA SER A 67 -1.76 -4.28 -13.32
C SER A 67 -2.33 -2.85 -13.29
N ALA A 68 -3.66 -2.70 -13.43
CA ALA A 68 -4.30 -1.39 -13.49
C ALA A 68 -3.97 -0.51 -12.27
N VAL A 69 -3.79 0.79 -12.49
CA VAL A 69 -3.63 1.80 -11.42
C VAL A 69 -5.01 2.09 -10.83
N GLN A 70 -5.37 1.36 -9.77
CA GLN A 70 -6.67 1.44 -9.10
C GLN A 70 -6.49 1.27 -7.59
N GLN A 71 -7.34 1.94 -6.79
CA GLN A 71 -7.26 1.85 -5.33
C GLN A 71 -7.44 0.42 -4.82
N THR A 72 -8.28 -0.37 -5.49
CA THR A 72 -8.50 -1.78 -5.20
C THR A 72 -7.25 -2.65 -5.38
N ASN A 73 -6.22 -2.16 -6.08
CA ASN A 73 -4.93 -2.84 -6.25
C ASN A 73 -3.84 -2.29 -5.31
N CYS A 74 -4.19 -1.36 -4.42
CA CYS A 74 -3.26 -0.78 -3.46
C CYS A 74 -3.26 -1.61 -2.16
N HIS A 75 -2.07 -1.95 -1.70
CA HIS A 75 -1.87 -2.62 -0.42
C HIS A 75 -1.91 -1.63 0.74
N PRO A 76 -2.24 -2.06 1.98
CA PRO A 76 -2.57 -3.42 2.38
C PRO A 76 -3.97 -3.85 1.98
N PHE A 77 -4.13 -5.13 1.66
CA PHE A 77 -5.45 -5.76 1.53
C PHE A 77 -6.01 -6.09 2.92
N ARG A 78 -7.32 -5.98 3.09
CA ARG A 78 -8.02 -6.28 4.34
C ARG A 78 -9.05 -7.39 4.15
N HIS A 79 -8.97 -8.43 4.97
CA HIS A 79 -10.03 -9.43 5.12
C HIS A 79 -10.40 -9.56 6.60
N GLY A 80 -11.56 -9.01 6.98
CA GLY A 80 -11.96 -8.89 8.39
C GLY A 80 -10.90 -8.15 9.20
N ARG A 81 -10.32 -8.85 10.19
CA ARG A 81 -9.26 -8.33 11.07
C ARG A 81 -7.83 -8.49 10.54
N TRP A 82 -7.66 -9.04 9.34
CA TRP A 82 -6.33 -9.33 8.79
C TRP A 82 -5.92 -8.29 7.76
N LEU A 83 -4.71 -7.75 7.91
CA LEU A 83 -4.01 -7.00 6.87
C LEU A 83 -2.97 -7.90 6.21
N TRP A 84 -2.86 -7.80 4.88
CA TRP A 84 -1.85 -8.51 4.09
C TRP A 84 -1.23 -7.60 3.02
N MET A 85 0.05 -7.81 2.76
CA MET A 85 0.83 -7.07 1.78
C MET A 85 1.72 -8.01 0.97
N HIS A 86 1.83 -7.75 -0.33
CA HIS A 86 2.75 -8.43 -1.22
C HIS A 86 3.66 -7.43 -1.94
N ASN A 87 4.94 -7.76 -2.05
CA ASN A 87 5.89 -7.03 -2.88
C ASN A 87 6.55 -8.04 -3.81
N GLY A 88 6.23 -7.93 -5.10
CA GLY A 88 6.62 -8.91 -6.11
C GLY A 88 5.50 -9.16 -7.10
N ALA A 89 5.69 -10.18 -7.91
CA ALA A 89 4.68 -10.72 -8.81
C ALA A 89 4.64 -12.24 -8.65
N ILE A 90 3.46 -12.83 -8.85
CA ILE A 90 3.27 -14.28 -8.89
C ILE A 90 2.93 -14.63 -10.33
N ALA A 91 3.86 -15.31 -11.02
CA ALA A 91 3.61 -15.83 -12.35
C ALA A 91 2.63 -17.01 -12.29
N ASP A 92 1.85 -17.20 -13.35
CA ASP A 92 0.93 -18.33 -13.53
C ASP A 92 -0.06 -18.54 -12.36
N PHE A 93 -0.47 -17.45 -11.69
CA PHE A 93 -1.36 -17.52 -10.53
C PHE A 93 -2.66 -18.30 -10.81
N LEU A 94 -3.25 -18.11 -11.99
CA LEU A 94 -4.47 -18.81 -12.41
C LEU A 94 -4.30 -20.32 -12.57
N ALA A 95 -3.08 -20.84 -12.72
CA ALA A 95 -2.83 -22.28 -12.76
C ALA A 95 -2.87 -22.93 -11.37
N VAL A 96 -2.82 -22.12 -10.31
CA VAL A 96 -2.83 -22.57 -8.90
C VAL A 96 -4.20 -22.38 -8.27
N GLU A 97 -5.05 -21.55 -8.86
CA GLU A 97 -6.44 -21.32 -8.45
C GLU A 97 -7.33 -22.41 -9.09
N ALA A 98 -7.65 -23.44 -8.29
CA ALA A 98 -8.53 -24.56 -8.69
C ALA A 98 -10.02 -24.21 -8.54
#